data_AF-A0A175W1K2-F1
#
_entry.id   AF-A0A175W1K2-F1
#
_cell.length_a   1.000
_cell.length_b   1.000
_cell.length_c   1.000
_cell.angle_alpha   90.00
_cell.angle_beta   90.00
_cell.angle_gamma   90.00
#
_symmetry.space_group_name_H-M   'P 1'
#
loop_
_entity.id
_entity.type
_entity.pdbx_description
1 polymer ?
#
loop_
_entity_poly.entity_id
_entity_poly.type
_entity_poly.pdbx_seq_one_letter_code
_entity_poly.pdbx_strand_id
1 'polypeptide(L)'
;MELSLSFGAVGDIIAICGLIKGIVAALDDAHGSAKHYQNVIEHLNIIARTITEVDRILQSQSRISELDNLHSLAVSTIGQIGETLGAFDAKITKFSPSLSQSGSGNIFRDRARKVQWKIEERDVNRLHLEMMSYSSSLQILLQTTSLHLVQHGHSETYGRLDSVMTQTGTLVKGETQVFRQYVSQIKETLSRRIGFVIKIGLGLKKTTDRILAIALDLGKEL
;
A
#
# COMPACT_ATOMS: atom_id res chain seq x y z
N MET A 1 -18.62 6.47 6.23
CA MET A 1 -19.53 5.33 6.06
C MET A 1 -18.64 4.10 6.03
N GLU A 2 -18.58 3.34 7.12
CA GLU A 2 -17.77 2.13 7.17
C GLU A 2 -18.37 1.13 6.19
N LEU A 3 -17.66 0.81 5.11
CA LEU A 3 -17.96 -0.36 4.30
C LEU A 3 -17.53 -1.57 5.14
N SER A 4 -18.37 -1.93 6.11
CA SER A 4 -18.35 -3.25 6.71
C SER A 4 -18.50 -4.22 5.55
N LEU A 5 -17.37 -4.76 5.08
CA LEU A 5 -17.30 -5.81 4.09
C LEU A 5 -18.28 -6.89 4.57
N SER A 6 -19.46 -6.92 3.95
CA SER A 6 -20.57 -7.64 4.54
C SER A 6 -20.13 -9.09 4.69
N PHE A 7 -20.48 -9.72 5.81
CA PHE A 7 -20.33 -11.16 5.97
C PHE A 7 -20.86 -11.97 4.75
N GLY A 8 -21.71 -11.35 3.91
CA GLY A 8 -22.11 -11.85 2.61
C GLY A 8 -20.96 -12.07 1.63
N ALA A 9 -20.01 -11.14 1.49
CA ALA A 9 -18.92 -11.25 0.50
C ALA A 9 -18.00 -12.46 0.78
N VAL A 10 -17.66 -12.69 2.05
CA VAL A 10 -16.89 -13.90 2.44
C VAL A 10 -17.72 -15.16 2.19
N GLY A 11 -19.03 -15.13 2.49
CA GLY A 11 -19.96 -16.21 2.18
C GLY A 11 -20.01 -16.53 0.68
N ASP A 12 -20.04 -15.49 -0.16
CA ASP A 12 -20.07 -15.60 -1.61
C ASP A 12 -18.77 -16.21 -2.15
N ILE A 13 -17.61 -15.82 -1.62
CA ILE A 13 -16.32 -16.40 -2.02
C ILE A 13 -16.22 -17.87 -1.65
N ILE A 14 -16.69 -18.24 -0.45
CA ILE A 14 -16.73 -19.65 -0.04
C ILE A 14 -17.67 -20.43 -0.95
N ALA A 15 -18.84 -19.87 -1.28
CA ALA A 15 -19.80 -20.48 -2.20
C ALA A 15 -19.20 -20.67 -3.61
N ILE A 16 -18.53 -19.64 -4.14
CA ILE A 16 -17.81 -19.70 -5.43
C ILE A 16 -16.73 -20.78 -5.40
N CYS A 17 -15.91 -20.83 -4.35
CA CYS A 17 -14.91 -21.89 -4.19
C CYS A 17 -15.55 -23.29 -4.13
N GLY A 18 -16.73 -23.41 -3.51
CA GLY A 18 -17.53 -24.63 -3.50
C GLY A 18 -17.99 -25.05 -4.91
N LEU A 19 -18.50 -24.11 -5.70
CA LEU A 19 -18.88 -24.34 -7.10
C LEU A 19 -17.69 -24.79 -7.95
N ILE A 20 -16.56 -24.10 -7.83
CA ILE A 20 -15.31 -24.47 -8.51
C ILE A 20 -14.93 -25.92 -8.18
N LYS A 21 -14.93 -26.30 -6.90
CA LYS A 21 -14.61 -27.67 -6.48
C LYS A 21 -15.60 -28.70 -7.05
N GLY A 22 -16.89 -28.40 -7.05
CA GLY A 22 -17.91 -29.25 -7.64
C GLY A 22 -17.73 -29.45 -9.14
N ILE A 23 -17.41 -28.38 -9.86
CA ILE A 23 -17.14 -28.40 -11.30
C ILE A 23 -15.85 -29.18 -11.59
N VAL A 24 -14.77 -28.93 -10.85
CA VAL A 24 -13.49 -29.64 -11.00
C VAL A 24 -13.69 -31.15 -10.83
N ALA A 25 -14.37 -31.58 -9.76
CA ALA A 25 -14.64 -33.00 -9.54
C ALA A 25 -15.48 -33.61 -10.68
N ALA A 26 -16.49 -32.89 -11.18
CA ALA A 26 -17.32 -33.35 -12.27
C ALA A 26 -16.55 -33.49 -13.60
N LEU A 27 -15.59 -32.60 -13.87
CA LEU A 27 -14.74 -32.64 -15.06
C LEU A 27 -13.65 -33.73 -14.96
N ASP A 28 -13.03 -33.87 -13.79
CA ASP A 28 -11.98 -34.86 -13.53
C ASP A 28 -12.53 -36.29 -13.64
N ASP A 29 -13.69 -36.58 -13.05
CA ASP A 29 -14.30 -37.90 -13.15
C ASP A 29 -14.83 -38.22 -14.57
N ALA A 30 -15.20 -37.21 -15.37
CA ALA A 30 -15.79 -37.40 -16.70
C ALA A 30 -14.75 -37.64 -17.79
N HIS A 31 -13.64 -36.88 -17.75
CA HIS A 31 -12.63 -36.88 -18.82
C HIS A 31 -11.22 -37.18 -18.33
N GLY A 32 -11.00 -37.33 -17.02
CA GLY A 32 -9.78 -37.85 -16.40
C GLY A 32 -8.52 -37.19 -16.92
N SER A 33 -7.86 -37.83 -17.89
CA SER A 33 -6.55 -37.43 -18.41
C SER A 33 -6.59 -36.52 -19.65
N ALA A 34 -7.76 -36.18 -20.18
CA ALA A 34 -7.83 -35.35 -21.37
C ALA A 34 -7.25 -33.96 -21.08
N LYS A 35 -6.09 -33.66 -21.70
CA LYS A 35 -5.28 -32.45 -21.46
C LYS A 35 -6.11 -31.16 -21.45
N HIS A 36 -7.09 -31.05 -22.33
CA HIS A 36 -7.97 -29.89 -22.41
C HIS A 36 -8.73 -29.64 -21.09
N TYR A 37 -9.34 -30.68 -20.51
CA TYR A 37 -10.08 -30.60 -19.26
C TYR A 37 -9.17 -30.33 -18.07
N GLN A 38 -7.99 -30.94 -18.05
CA GLN A 38 -6.98 -30.67 -17.02
C GLN A 38 -6.53 -29.21 -17.03
N ASN A 39 -6.40 -28.59 -18.20
CA ASN A 39 -6.06 -27.18 -18.31
C ASN A 39 -7.17 -26.28 -17.73
N VAL A 40 -8.44 -26.62 -17.97
CA VAL A 40 -9.59 -25.92 -17.37
C VAL A 40 -9.63 -26.10 -15.85
N ILE A 41 -9.36 -27.32 -15.36
CA ILE A 41 -9.28 -27.61 -13.92
C ILE A 41 -8.16 -26.79 -13.26
N GLU A 42 -6.99 -26.74 -13.88
CA GLU A 42 -5.86 -25.93 -13.40
C GLU A 42 -6.26 -24.45 -13.32
N HIS A 43 -6.88 -23.92 -14.39
CA HIS A 43 -7.31 -22.53 -14.44
C HIS A 43 -8.40 -22.19 -13.41
N LEU A 44 -9.36 -23.09 -13.19
CA LEU A 44 -10.37 -22.97 -12.14
C LEU A 44 -9.74 -22.91 -10.73
N ASN A 45 -8.70 -23.72 -10.49
CA ASN A 45 -7.95 -23.66 -9.24
C ASN A 45 -7.15 -22.36 -9.09
N ILE A 46 -6.57 -21.84 -10.18
CA ILE A 46 -5.91 -20.53 -10.18
C ILE A 46 -6.91 -19.44 -9.80
N ILE A 47 -8.10 -19.43 -10.39
CA ILE A 47 -9.15 -18.46 -10.08
C ILE A 47 -9.57 -18.53 -8.61
N ALA A 48 -9.78 -19.72 -8.06
CA ALA A 48 -10.11 -19.86 -6.64
C ALA A 48 -9.07 -19.21 -5.73
N ARG A 49 -7.78 -19.41 -6.04
CA ARG A 49 -6.67 -18.77 -5.33
C ARG A 49 -6.66 -17.26 -5.53
N THR A 50 -6.85 -16.78 -6.76
CA THR A 50 -6.88 -15.36 -7.09
C THR A 50 -8.00 -14.64 -6.35
N ILE A 51 -9.21 -15.20 -6.32
CA ILE A 51 -10.35 -14.62 -5.59
C ILE A 51 -10.03 -14.52 -4.09
N THR A 52 -9.43 -15.57 -3.51
CA THR A 52 -9.04 -15.57 -2.09
C THR A 52 -7.97 -14.51 -1.79
N GLU A 53 -6.99 -14.31 -2.68
CA GLU A 53 -5.96 -13.29 -2.50
C GLU A 53 -6.50 -11.88 -2.68
N VAL A 54 -7.40 -11.67 -3.64
CA VAL A 54 -8.13 -10.40 -3.82
C VAL A 54 -8.87 -10.06 -2.53
N ASP A 55 -9.63 -10.99 -1.96
CA ASP A 55 -10.35 -10.78 -0.70
C ASP A 55 -9.43 -10.41 0.46
N ARG A 56 -8.31 -11.13 0.62
CA ARG A 56 -7.31 -10.84 1.67
C ARG A 56 -6.76 -9.42 1.53
N ILE A 57 -6.44 -9.01 0.31
CA ILE A 57 -5.91 -7.68 0.00
C ILE A 57 -6.95 -6.61 0.31
N LEU A 58 -8.18 -6.78 -0.17
CA LEU A 58 -9.29 -5.84 0.09
C LEU A 58 -9.60 -5.71 1.58
N GLN A 59 -9.60 -6.80 2.35
CA GLN A 59 -9.79 -6.77 3.80
C GLN A 59 -8.70 -5.97 4.52
N SER A 60 -7.44 -6.19 4.13
CA SER A 60 -6.29 -5.50 4.74
C SER A 60 -6.25 -4.00 4.44
N GLN A 61 -6.85 -3.57 3.33
CA GLN A 61 -6.72 -2.23 2.77
C GLN A 61 -7.99 -1.36 2.91
N SER A 62 -8.99 -1.83 3.67
CA SER A 62 -10.30 -1.19 3.90
C SER A 62 -10.29 0.28 4.37
N ARG A 63 -9.12 0.90 4.57
CA ARG A 63 -8.98 2.29 5.02
C ARG A 63 -8.53 3.28 3.94
N ILE A 64 -8.16 2.81 2.74
CA ILE A 64 -7.68 3.70 1.67
C ILE A 64 -8.86 4.03 0.75
N SER A 65 -9.44 5.23 0.91
CA SER A 65 -10.61 5.69 0.15
C SER A 65 -10.41 5.65 -1.37
N GLU A 66 -9.18 5.85 -1.83
CA GLU A 66 -8.80 5.82 -3.25
C GLU A 66 -8.97 4.42 -3.87
N LEU A 67 -9.04 3.38 -3.03
CA LEU A 67 -9.25 2.00 -3.47
C LEU A 67 -10.74 1.62 -3.54
N ASP A 68 -11.68 2.49 -3.16
CA ASP A 68 -13.12 2.16 -3.14
C ASP A 68 -13.64 1.75 -4.53
N ASN A 69 -13.19 2.44 -5.58
CA ASN A 69 -13.54 2.10 -6.97
C ASN A 69 -12.99 0.73 -7.38
N LEU A 70 -11.75 0.42 -6.99
CA LEU A 70 -11.10 -0.87 -7.28
C LEU A 70 -11.77 -1.99 -6.49
N HIS A 71 -12.15 -1.72 -5.25
CA HIS A 71 -12.91 -2.61 -4.40
C HIS A 71 -14.27 -2.95 -5.02
N SER A 72 -15.04 -1.94 -5.43
CA SER A 72 -16.33 -2.15 -6.10
C SER A 72 -16.19 -2.95 -7.39
N LEU A 73 -15.13 -2.69 -8.18
CA LEU A 73 -14.87 -3.42 -9.42
C LEU A 73 -14.47 -4.87 -9.14
N ALA A 74 -13.66 -5.13 -8.11
CA ALA A 74 -13.30 -6.48 -7.68
C ALA A 74 -14.51 -7.27 -7.20
N VAL A 75 -15.36 -6.69 -6.33
CA VAL A 75 -16.60 -7.32 -5.87
C VAL A 75 -17.54 -7.64 -7.03
N SER A 76 -17.73 -6.71 -7.97
CA SER A 76 -18.52 -6.94 -9.18
C SER A 76 -17.96 -8.08 -10.04
N THR A 77 -16.64 -8.12 -10.23
CA THR A 77 -15.97 -9.19 -10.99
C THR A 77 -16.14 -10.56 -10.31
N ILE A 78 -16.01 -10.62 -8.98
CA ILE A 78 -16.24 -11.85 -8.20
C ILE A 78 -17.70 -12.31 -8.34
N GLY A 79 -18.66 -11.39 -8.30
CA GLY A 79 -20.07 -11.68 -8.54
C GLY A 79 -20.31 -12.31 -9.93
N GLN A 80 -19.72 -11.73 -10.98
CA GLN A 80 -19.82 -12.27 -12.35
C GLN A 80 -19.19 -13.65 -12.49
N ILE A 81 -18.07 -13.92 -11.80
CA ILE A 81 -17.49 -15.27 -11.73
C ILE A 81 -18.48 -16.23 -11.08
N GLY A 82 -19.10 -15.85 -9.96
CA GLY A 82 -20.11 -16.65 -9.28
C GLY A 82 -21.32 -16.96 -10.15
N GLU A 83 -21.85 -15.97 -10.87
CA GLU A 83 -22.96 -16.17 -11.80
C GLU A 83 -22.58 -17.11 -12.95
N THR A 84 -21.38 -16.94 -13.52
CA THR A 84 -20.89 -17.77 -14.62
C THR A 84 -20.72 -19.22 -14.19
N LEU A 85 -20.11 -19.44 -13.02
CA LEU A 85 -19.93 -20.78 -12.45
C LEU A 85 -21.26 -21.40 -12.04
N GLY A 86 -22.17 -20.62 -11.45
CA GLY A 86 -23.51 -21.06 -11.09
C GLY A 86 -24.32 -21.48 -12.31
N ALA A 87 -24.22 -20.74 -13.42
CA ALA A 87 -24.85 -21.10 -14.68
C ALA A 87 -24.26 -22.39 -15.28
N PHE A 88 -22.95 -22.59 -15.17
CA PHE A 88 -22.29 -23.81 -15.63
C PHE A 88 -22.64 -25.02 -14.75
N ASP A 89 -22.64 -24.86 -13.43
CA ASP A 89 -23.08 -25.90 -12.49
C ASP A 89 -24.56 -26.23 -12.67
N ALA A 90 -25.42 -25.23 -12.93
CA ALA A 90 -26.82 -25.44 -13.30
C ALA A 90 -26.97 -26.27 -14.58
N LYS A 91 -26.08 -26.08 -15.57
CA LYS A 91 -26.06 -26.94 -16.76
C LYS A 91 -25.65 -28.37 -16.43
N ILE A 92 -24.63 -28.56 -15.59
CA ILE A 92 -24.22 -29.88 -15.11
C ILE A 92 -25.37 -30.57 -14.36
N THR A 93 -26.04 -29.83 -13.47
CA THR A 93 -27.06 -30.35 -12.55
C THR A 93 -28.45 -30.46 -13.16
N LYS A 94 -28.81 -29.68 -14.18
CA LYS A 94 -30.10 -29.81 -14.90
C LYS A 94 -30.29 -31.21 -15.51
N PHE A 95 -29.22 -31.96 -15.69
CA PHE A 95 -29.30 -33.35 -16.13
C PHE A 95 -29.56 -34.35 -14.98
N SER A 96 -29.50 -33.90 -13.73
CA SER A 96 -29.71 -34.69 -12.50
C SER A 96 -31.16 -35.15 -12.27
N PRO A 97 -32.24 -34.41 -12.59
CA PRO A 97 -33.62 -34.87 -12.36
C PRO A 97 -34.03 -36.06 -13.24
N SER A 98 -33.32 -36.32 -14.35
CA SER A 98 -33.56 -37.51 -15.19
C SER A 98 -33.07 -38.83 -14.54
N LEU A 99 -32.81 -38.85 -13.23
CA LEU A 99 -32.17 -39.95 -12.49
C LEU A 99 -32.97 -40.47 -11.28
N SER A 100 -34.22 -40.06 -11.04
CA SER A 100 -34.97 -40.55 -9.88
C SER A 100 -35.46 -42.01 -9.97
N GLN A 101 -34.99 -42.82 -10.91
CA GLN A 101 -35.22 -44.26 -10.91
C GLN A 101 -33.89 -44.99 -11.12
N SER A 102 -33.28 -45.46 -10.02
CA SER A 102 -32.14 -46.40 -9.98
C SER A 102 -30.75 -45.81 -10.30
N GLY A 103 -30.12 -45.14 -9.32
CA GLY A 103 -28.73 -44.65 -9.37
C GLY A 103 -27.83 -45.23 -8.27
N SER A 104 -26.52 -45.37 -8.53
CA SER A 104 -25.57 -46.27 -7.85
C SER A 104 -25.11 -45.85 -6.44
N GLY A 105 -25.85 -44.97 -5.77
CA GLY A 105 -25.53 -44.43 -4.44
C GLY A 105 -24.47 -43.32 -4.42
N ASN A 106 -23.73 -43.09 -5.52
CA ASN A 106 -22.78 -41.99 -5.63
C ASN A 106 -23.25 -40.95 -6.65
N ILE A 107 -23.89 -39.89 -6.15
CA ILE A 107 -24.44 -38.78 -6.95
C ILE A 107 -23.34 -38.14 -7.83
N PHE A 108 -22.10 -38.03 -7.33
CA PHE A 108 -21.00 -37.42 -8.08
C PHE A 108 -20.54 -38.30 -9.25
N ARG A 109 -20.47 -39.62 -9.04
CA ARG A 109 -20.13 -40.57 -10.11
C ARG A 109 -21.20 -40.63 -11.20
N ASP A 110 -22.48 -40.61 -10.81
CA ASP A 110 -23.60 -40.62 -11.75
C ASP A 110 -23.66 -39.30 -12.56
N ARG A 111 -23.27 -38.17 -11.95
CA ARG A 111 -23.06 -36.88 -12.64
C ARG A 111 -21.92 -37.00 -13.65
N ALA A 112 -20.75 -37.45 -13.23
CA ALA A 112 -19.55 -37.50 -14.06
C ALA A 112 -19.71 -38.35 -15.33
N ARG A 113 -20.27 -39.57 -15.19
CA ARG A 113 -20.58 -40.41 -16.36
C ARG A 113 -21.48 -39.71 -17.35
N LYS A 114 -22.40 -38.84 -16.92
CA LYS A 114 -23.29 -38.11 -17.83
C LYS A 114 -22.67 -36.81 -18.37
N VAL A 115 -21.83 -36.13 -17.59
CA VAL A 115 -21.00 -35.01 -18.08
C VAL A 115 -20.18 -35.46 -19.29
N GLN A 116 -19.58 -36.65 -19.20
CA GLN A 116 -18.83 -37.28 -20.29
C GLN A 116 -19.60 -37.33 -21.62
N TRP A 117 -20.93 -37.45 -21.58
CA TRP A 117 -21.78 -37.61 -22.76
C TRP A 117 -22.48 -36.33 -23.23
N LYS A 118 -22.54 -35.27 -22.42
CA LYS A 118 -23.45 -34.14 -22.69
C LYS A 118 -22.88 -32.75 -22.53
N ILE A 119 -21.77 -32.56 -21.81
CA ILE A 119 -21.12 -31.26 -21.86
C ILE A 119 -20.37 -31.20 -23.18
N GLU A 120 -20.85 -30.34 -24.08
CA GLU A 120 -20.14 -30.05 -25.30
C GLU A 120 -18.78 -29.44 -24.94
N GLU A 121 -17.72 -29.89 -25.61
CA GLU A 121 -16.39 -29.29 -25.50
C GLU A 121 -16.45 -27.76 -25.69
N ARG A 122 -17.42 -27.28 -26.48
CA ARG A 122 -17.75 -25.86 -26.66
C ARG A 122 -18.15 -25.15 -25.36
N ASP A 123 -18.96 -25.76 -24.51
CA ASP A 123 -19.39 -25.17 -23.24
C ASP A 123 -18.22 -25.08 -22.25
N VAL A 124 -17.36 -26.11 -22.22
CA VAL A 124 -16.12 -26.12 -21.41
C VAL A 124 -15.15 -25.04 -21.90
N ASN A 125 -14.98 -24.93 -23.22
CA ASN A 125 -14.16 -23.89 -23.84
C ASN A 125 -14.69 -22.48 -23.53
N ARG A 126 -16.01 -22.27 -23.60
CA ARG A 126 -16.60 -20.98 -23.26
C ARG A 126 -16.32 -20.63 -21.79
N LEU A 127 -16.57 -21.57 -20.88
CA LEU A 127 -16.26 -21.38 -19.46
C LEU A 127 -14.78 -21.01 -19.30
N HIS A 128 -13.88 -21.75 -19.93
CA HIS A 128 -12.44 -21.49 -19.85
C HIS A 128 -12.08 -20.08 -20.32
N LEU A 129 -12.61 -19.62 -21.46
CA LEU A 129 -12.35 -18.28 -21.98
C LEU A 129 -12.88 -17.17 -21.08
N GLU A 130 -14.11 -17.31 -20.57
CA GLU A 130 -14.71 -16.35 -19.62
C GLU A 130 -13.87 -16.29 -18.34
N MET A 131 -13.51 -17.46 -17.81
CA MET A 131 -12.64 -17.60 -16.64
C MET A 131 -11.25 -16.97 -16.87
N MET A 132 -10.64 -17.13 -18.04
CA MET A 132 -9.39 -16.45 -18.39
C MET A 132 -9.54 -14.93 -18.37
N SER A 133 -10.62 -14.40 -18.96
CA SER A 133 -10.90 -12.96 -18.97
C SER A 133 -11.08 -12.39 -17.56
N TYR A 134 -11.83 -13.09 -16.70
CA TYR A 134 -11.99 -12.66 -15.31
C TYR A 134 -10.69 -12.74 -14.53
N SER A 135 -9.88 -13.79 -14.71
CA SER A 135 -8.57 -13.92 -14.06
C SER A 135 -7.64 -12.77 -14.44
N SER A 136 -7.56 -12.43 -15.73
CA SER A 136 -6.79 -11.27 -16.19
C SER A 136 -7.29 -9.96 -15.59
N SER A 137 -8.61 -9.78 -15.51
CA SER A 137 -9.23 -8.58 -14.93
C SER A 137 -8.90 -8.44 -13.43
N LEU A 138 -9.03 -9.52 -12.66
CA LEU A 138 -8.66 -9.56 -11.24
C LEU A 138 -7.15 -9.33 -11.05
N GLN A 139 -6.30 -9.86 -11.93
CA GLN A 139 -4.86 -9.65 -11.83
C GLN A 139 -4.46 -8.19 -12.11
N ILE A 140 -5.09 -7.54 -13.09
CA ILE A 140 -4.90 -6.10 -13.36
C ILE A 140 -5.37 -5.28 -12.15
N LEU A 141 -6.50 -5.63 -11.56
CA LEU A 141 -7.00 -5.01 -10.33
C LEU A 141 -5.98 -5.13 -9.20
N LEU A 142 -5.46 -6.33 -8.94
CA LEU A 142 -4.43 -6.57 -7.92
C LEU A 142 -3.17 -5.74 -8.16
N GLN A 143 -2.69 -5.68 -9.40
CA GLN A 143 -1.51 -4.90 -9.76
C GLN A 143 -1.75 -3.40 -9.61
N THR A 144 -2.92 -2.91 -10.01
CA THR A 144 -3.32 -1.51 -9.90
C THR A 144 -3.45 -1.10 -8.44
N THR A 145 -4.10 -1.91 -7.61
CA THR A 145 -4.20 -1.72 -6.16
C THR A 145 -2.81 -1.69 -5.50
N SER A 146 -1.92 -2.63 -5.86
CA SER A 146 -0.56 -2.66 -5.34
C SER A 146 0.24 -1.41 -5.73
N LEU A 147 0.06 -0.92 -6.97
CA LEU A 147 0.70 0.29 -7.46
C LEU A 147 0.19 1.53 -6.72
N HIS A 148 -1.13 1.66 -6.52
CA HIS A 148 -1.71 2.75 -5.73
C HIS A 148 -1.20 2.75 -4.29
N LEU A 149 -1.05 1.57 -3.67
CA LEU A 149 -0.51 1.46 -2.32
C LEU A 149 0.95 1.93 -2.24
N VAL A 150 1.79 1.54 -3.20
CA VAL A 150 3.18 2.00 -3.27
C VAL A 150 3.23 3.52 -3.47
N GLN A 151 2.39 4.08 -4.33
CA GLN A 151 2.31 5.52 -4.56
C GLN A 151 1.85 6.28 -3.31
N HIS A 152 0.85 5.77 -2.60
CA HIS A 152 0.35 6.39 -1.37
C HIS A 152 1.43 6.40 -0.28
N GLY A 153 2.10 5.25 -0.05
CA GLY A 153 3.22 5.17 0.88
C GLY A 153 4.40 6.06 0.49
N HIS A 154 4.68 6.19 -0.81
CA HIS A 154 5.67 7.13 -1.31
C HIS A 154 5.27 8.59 -1.01
N SER A 155 4.02 8.99 -1.25
CA SER A 155 3.56 10.34 -0.92
C SER A 155 3.66 10.65 0.58
N GLU A 156 3.26 9.70 1.44
CA GLU A 156 3.35 9.86 2.89
C GLU A 156 4.81 10.00 3.35
N THR A 157 5.71 9.16 2.85
CA THR A 157 7.14 9.22 3.19
C THR A 157 7.79 10.52 2.73
N TYR A 158 7.44 11.03 1.54
CA TYR A 158 7.93 12.32 1.06
C TYR A 158 7.40 13.48 1.90
N GLY A 159 6.11 13.47 2.27
CA GLY A 159 5.55 14.49 3.15
C GLY A 159 6.23 14.52 4.52
N ARG A 160 6.54 13.35 5.09
CA ARG A 160 7.29 13.25 6.36
C ARG A 160 8.73 13.76 6.20
N LEU A 161 9.39 13.42 5.10
CA LEU A 161 10.76 13.87 4.83
C LEU A 161 10.83 15.40 4.65
N ASP A 162 9.87 16.00 3.96
CA ASP A 162 9.76 17.46 3.80
C ASP A 162 9.50 18.17 5.14
N SER A 163 8.62 17.62 5.96
CA SER A 163 8.38 18.13 7.32
C SER A 163 9.64 18.09 8.18
N VAL A 164 10.40 16.99 8.13
CA VAL A 164 11.66 16.84 8.88
C VAL A 164 12.71 17.82 8.36
N MET A 165 12.82 18.02 7.05
CA MET A 165 13.73 18.99 6.45
C MET A 165 13.37 20.42 6.88
N THR A 166 12.09 20.76 6.86
CA THR A 166 11.60 22.07 7.30
C THR A 166 11.90 22.30 8.78
N GLN A 167 11.59 21.33 9.64
CA GLN A 167 11.89 21.39 11.07
C GLN A 167 13.39 21.53 11.33
N THR A 168 14.22 20.71 10.69
CA THR A 168 15.68 20.78 10.79
C THR A 168 16.20 22.14 10.34
N GLY A 169 15.67 22.68 9.23
CA GLY A 169 16.01 24.01 8.74
C GLY A 169 15.65 25.12 9.72
N THR A 170 14.52 25.02 10.43
CA THR A 170 14.14 26.00 11.47
C THR A 170 15.05 25.93 12.70
N LEU A 171 15.44 24.71 13.12
CA LEU A 171 16.37 24.51 14.25
C LEU A 171 17.75 25.09 13.94
N VAL A 172 18.32 24.76 12.76
CA VAL A 172 19.62 25.27 12.33
C VAL A 172 19.63 26.80 12.24
N LYS A 173 18.56 27.41 11.71
CA LYS A 173 18.41 28.88 11.68
C LYS A 173 18.34 29.46 13.09
N GLY A 174 17.60 28.83 14.00
CA GLY A 174 17.51 29.23 15.40
C GLY A 174 18.87 29.21 16.09
N GLU A 175 19.63 28.12 15.98
CA GLU A 175 20.98 28.01 16.56
C GLU A 175 21.94 29.03 15.95
N THR A 176 21.90 29.22 14.64
CA THR A 176 22.72 30.22 13.95
C THR A 176 22.41 31.64 14.45
N GLN A 177 21.14 31.94 14.73
CA GLN A 177 20.73 33.23 15.29
C GLN A 177 21.22 33.41 16.72
N VAL A 178 21.09 32.40 17.58
CA VAL A 178 21.61 32.43 18.96
C VAL A 178 23.12 32.64 18.97
N PHE A 179 23.86 31.88 18.15
CA PHE A 179 25.30 32.04 18.02
C PHE A 179 25.68 33.45 17.54
N ARG A 180 24.97 33.98 16.54
CA ARG A 180 25.18 35.35 16.05
C ARG A 180 24.95 36.39 17.15
N GLN A 181 23.91 36.24 17.96
CA GLN A 181 23.65 37.13 19.10
C GLN A 181 24.79 37.07 20.12
N TYR A 182 25.28 35.87 20.43
CA TYR A 182 26.41 35.68 21.35
C TYR A 182 27.69 36.34 20.83
N VAL A 183 28.02 36.15 19.55
CA VAL A 183 29.17 36.83 18.90
C VAL A 183 29.02 38.35 18.96
N SER A 184 27.81 38.88 18.75
CA SER A 184 27.55 40.33 18.87
C SER A 184 27.78 40.85 20.28
N GLN A 185 27.32 40.14 21.30
CA GLN A 185 27.54 40.51 22.70
C GLN A 185 29.02 40.49 23.08
N ILE A 186 29.78 39.49 22.61
CA ILE A 186 31.23 39.43 22.78
C ILE A 186 31.89 40.64 22.13
N LYS A 187 31.52 40.95 20.88
CA LYS A 187 32.04 42.10 20.15
C LYS A 187 31.83 43.40 20.93
N GLU A 188 30.61 43.66 21.41
CA GLU A 188 30.30 44.86 22.20
C GLU A 188 31.07 44.92 23.51
N THR A 189 31.25 43.77 24.17
CA THR A 189 31.99 43.69 25.43
C THR A 189 33.48 43.98 25.20
N LEU A 190 34.07 43.40 24.15
CA LEU A 190 35.46 43.65 23.76
C LEU A 190 35.66 45.11 23.36
N SER A 191 34.79 45.67 22.52
CA SER A 191 34.88 47.08 22.12
C SER A 191 34.82 48.02 23.33
N ARG A 192 33.94 47.77 24.31
CA ARG A 192 33.87 48.54 25.55
C ARG A 192 35.15 48.43 26.37
N ARG A 193 35.68 47.23 26.54
CA ARG A 193 36.93 46.99 27.30
C ARG A 193 38.14 47.64 26.63
N ILE A 194 38.26 47.52 25.31
CA ILE A 194 39.33 48.17 24.53
C ILE A 194 39.21 49.69 24.66
N GLY A 195 38.02 50.25 24.49
CA GLY A 195 37.78 51.69 24.65
C GLY A 195 38.16 52.20 26.05
N PHE A 196 37.89 51.41 27.09
CA PHE A 196 38.30 51.74 28.46
C PHE A 196 39.82 51.71 28.65
N VAL A 197 40.51 50.69 28.14
CA VAL A 197 41.97 50.58 28.21
C VAL A 197 42.64 51.76 27.48
N ILE A 198 42.15 52.12 26.29
CA ILE A 198 42.64 53.29 25.55
C ILE A 198 42.47 54.57 26.38
N LYS A 199 41.32 54.75 27.03
CA LYS A 199 41.06 55.93 27.89
C LYS A 199 42.02 56.00 29.08
N ILE A 200 42.30 54.87 29.73
CA ILE A 200 43.31 54.80 30.81
C ILE A 200 44.69 55.19 30.27
N GLY A 201 45.10 54.62 29.12
CA GLY A 201 46.40 54.91 28.52
C GLY A 201 46.60 56.40 28.22
N LEU A 202 45.56 57.06 27.68
CA LEU A 202 45.57 58.50 27.43
C LEU A 202 45.63 59.33 28.73
N GLY A 203 44.90 58.91 29.77
CA GLY A 203 44.92 59.57 31.08
C GLY A 203 46.27 59.48 31.77
N LEU A 204 46.90 58.30 31.73
CA LEU A 204 48.26 58.07 32.25
C LEU A 204 49.27 58.94 31.51
N LYS A 205 49.26 58.93 30.16
CA LYS A 205 50.15 59.78 29.35
C LYS A 205 50.04 61.25 29.76
N LYS A 206 48.82 61.79 29.84
CA LYS A 206 48.58 63.18 30.24
C LYS A 206 49.10 63.49 31.66
N THR A 207 49.03 62.51 32.56
CA THR A 207 49.52 62.66 33.93
C THR A 207 51.05 62.65 33.97
N THR A 208 51.68 61.75 33.23
CA THR A 208 53.15 61.70 33.06
C THR A 208 53.68 62.99 32.44
N ASP A 209 53.03 63.50 31.39
CA ASP A 209 53.41 64.77 30.75
C ASP A 209 53.36 65.94 31.76
N ARG A 210 52.36 65.97 32.65
CA ARG A 210 52.25 66.97 33.72
C ARG A 210 53.34 66.82 34.79
N ILE A 211 53.63 65.60 35.23
CA ILE A 211 54.67 65.34 36.23
C ILE A 211 56.04 65.76 35.68
N LEU A 212 56.33 65.44 34.42
CA LEU A 212 57.56 65.85 33.76
C LEU A 212 57.68 67.38 33.67
N ALA A 213 56.59 68.08 33.34
CA ALA A 213 56.58 69.54 33.33
C ALA A 213 56.88 70.13 34.71
N ILE A 214 56.26 69.62 35.77
CA ILE A 214 56.51 70.07 37.16
C ILE A 214 57.96 69.80 37.59
N ALA A 215 58.49 68.60 37.28
CA ALA A 215 59.86 68.24 37.62
C ALA A 215 60.89 69.12 36.89
N LEU A 216 60.63 69.48 35.63
CA LEU A 216 61.47 70.39 34.86
C LEU A 216 61.42 71.82 35.40
N ASP A 217 60.30 72.28 35.93
CA ASP A 217 60.20 73.61 36.54
C ASP A 217 60.88 73.66 37.91
N LEU A 218 60.72 72.65 38.77
CA LEU A 218 61.46 72.52 40.04
C LEU A 218 62.97 72.47 39.83
N GLY A 219 63.43 71.80 38.77
CA GLY A 219 64.85 71.73 38.42
C GLY A 219 65.46 73.05 37.92
N LYS A 220 64.64 74.07 37.63
CA LYS A 220 65.10 75.43 37.30
C LYS A 220 65.18 76.36 38.51
N GLU A 221 64.55 75.98 39.62
CA GLU A 221 64.55 76.76 40.88
C GLU A 221 65.70 76.35 41.83
N LEU A 222 66.36 75.23 41.57
CA LEU A 222 67.56 74.74 42.27
C LEU A 222 68.84 75.19 41.58
#